data_AF-Q1K663-F1
#
_entry.id   AF-Q1K663-F1
#
_cell.length_a   1.000
_cell.length_b   1.000
_cell.length_c   1.000
_cell.angle_alpha   90.00
_cell.angle_beta   90.00
_cell.angle_gamma   90.00
#
_symmetry.space_group_name_H-M   'P 1'
#
loop_
_entity.id
_entity.type
_entity.pdbx_description
1 polymer ?
#
loop_
_entity_poly.entity_id
_entity_poly.type
_entity_poly.pdbx_seq_one_letter_code
_entity_poly.pdbx_strand_id
1 'polypeptide(L)'
;MATSPTASTTSSTFDDEAKELWPEWKFSFGKHLPVFLIPDLQDDENYEEWRFMAHTKLRACNLEGFIEGTETPPQGDDSRIARLNQKVFAERRQYAFRIIYDSIHPILQQLKSSGHWILDANDRDPKVLWDAVHRWDVDRPLTYKCRLMEELVDICHCQHNSDILAYRDRAFWLRTRLKRMGTPIADQLYMGFLVKGLRTYDSIWADYLYKQIESGSLNPSQLEVDIGSQYPFYKQLRERREGDLKNKLVELESQIRGQPRNKRRRKAKDHHSGPSGVAKRCSNRH
;
A
#
# COMPACT_ATOMS: atom_id res chain seq x y z
N MET A 1 37.71 -63.42 56.72
CA MET A 1 36.48 -62.65 57.00
C MET A 1 36.75 -61.21 56.61
N ALA A 2 36.22 -60.77 55.48
CA ALA A 2 36.36 -59.39 55.00
C ALA A 2 34.96 -58.86 54.70
N THR A 3 34.64 -57.75 55.36
CA THR A 3 33.34 -57.07 55.38
C THR A 3 33.15 -56.23 54.12
N SER A 4 31.95 -56.32 53.54
CA SER A 4 31.47 -55.51 52.43
C SER A 4 31.37 -54.02 52.79
N PRO A 5 31.68 -53.09 51.86
CA PRO A 5 31.35 -51.69 52.03
C PRO A 5 29.94 -51.37 51.51
N THR A 6 29.30 -50.51 52.28
CA THR A 6 28.00 -49.86 52.15
C THR A 6 27.85 -49.06 50.86
N ALA A 7 26.73 -49.26 50.16
CA ALA A 7 26.30 -48.42 49.06
C ALA A 7 25.74 -47.09 49.59
N SER A 8 26.34 -45.98 49.19
CA SER A 8 25.81 -44.63 49.39
C SER A 8 24.87 -44.27 48.24
N THR A 9 23.59 -44.12 48.57
CA THR A 9 22.55 -43.60 47.69
C THR A 9 22.68 -42.07 47.61
N THR A 10 23.21 -41.56 46.50
CA THR A 10 23.01 -40.18 46.05
C THR A 10 22.71 -40.20 44.55
N SER A 11 21.47 -40.56 44.21
CA SER A 11 20.96 -40.58 42.84
C SER A 11 19.49 -40.18 42.86
N SER A 12 19.19 -38.92 43.20
CA SER A 12 17.79 -38.43 43.14
C SER A 12 17.65 -36.90 43.14
N THR A 13 18.66 -36.14 42.71
CA THR A 13 18.54 -34.67 42.52
C THR A 13 19.01 -34.20 41.15
N PHE A 14 19.77 -35.02 40.42
CA PHE A 14 20.38 -34.64 39.15
C PHE A 14 19.47 -34.87 37.92
N ASP A 15 18.50 -35.78 38.04
CA ASP A 15 17.49 -36.01 37.00
C ASP A 15 16.36 -34.97 37.01
N ASP A 16 16.27 -34.15 38.06
CA ASP A 16 15.28 -33.09 38.19
C ASP A 16 15.78 -31.76 37.58
N GLU A 17 17.06 -31.38 37.78
CA GLU A 17 17.65 -30.20 37.12
C GLU A 17 17.81 -30.37 35.60
N ALA A 18 18.07 -31.60 35.14
CA ALA A 18 18.17 -31.90 33.71
C ALA A 18 16.81 -31.92 33.00
N LYS A 19 15.69 -32.05 33.73
CA LYS A 19 14.34 -31.84 33.18
C LYS A 19 13.94 -30.37 33.19
N GLU A 20 14.53 -29.56 34.06
CA GLU A 20 14.26 -28.12 34.18
C GLU A 20 14.91 -27.29 33.05
N LEU A 21 15.96 -27.82 32.41
CA LEU A 21 16.63 -27.21 31.24
C LEU A 21 16.11 -27.70 29.88
N TRP A 22 15.07 -28.55 29.87
CA TRP A 22 14.27 -28.83 28.68
C TRP A 22 13.03 -27.95 28.72
N PRO A 23 13.03 -26.76 28.10
CA PRO A 23 11.79 -26.05 27.93
C PRO A 23 10.93 -26.86 26.94
N GLU A 24 9.64 -26.86 27.23
CA GLU A 24 8.52 -27.57 26.59
C GLU A 24 8.31 -27.20 25.11
N TRP A 25 9.36 -27.11 24.30
CA TRP A 25 9.28 -26.69 22.89
C TRP A 25 8.72 -27.78 21.99
N LYS A 26 8.60 -29.01 22.50
CA LYS A 26 7.62 -29.96 21.98
C LYS A 26 6.23 -29.48 22.41
N PHE A 27 5.61 -28.68 21.53
CA PHE A 27 4.16 -28.46 21.51
C PHE A 27 3.53 -27.71 22.70
N SER A 28 4.25 -26.78 23.34
CA SER A 28 3.61 -25.67 24.09
C SER A 28 3.46 -24.40 23.23
N PHE A 29 3.29 -24.54 21.90
CA PHE A 29 2.53 -23.53 21.16
C PHE A 29 1.11 -23.58 21.72
N GLY A 30 0.83 -22.68 22.65
CA GLY A 30 -0.45 -22.60 23.34
C GLY A 30 -1.60 -22.77 22.37
N LYS A 31 -2.64 -23.47 22.84
CA LYS A 31 -3.87 -23.86 22.14
C LYS A 31 -4.66 -22.71 21.47
N HIS A 32 -4.10 -21.51 21.31
CA HIS A 32 -4.78 -20.30 20.87
C HIS A 32 -3.96 -19.33 20.00
N LEU A 33 -2.74 -19.62 19.56
CA LEU A 33 -2.13 -18.77 18.52
C LEU A 33 -2.78 -19.12 17.17
N PRO A 34 -3.45 -18.17 16.49
CA PRO A 34 -4.03 -18.45 15.19
C PRO A 34 -2.89 -18.89 14.27
N VAL A 35 -3.05 -20.04 13.62
CA VAL A 35 -2.15 -20.48 12.57
C VAL A 35 -2.36 -19.54 11.38
N PHE A 36 -1.71 -18.38 11.41
CA PHE A 36 -1.71 -17.48 10.27
C PHE A 36 -0.86 -18.13 9.18
N LEU A 37 -1.52 -18.52 8.08
CA LEU A 37 -0.87 -19.04 6.89
C LEU A 37 -0.13 -17.87 6.22
N ILE A 38 1.15 -18.05 5.89
CA ILE A 38 1.85 -17.10 5.02
C ILE A 38 1.34 -17.42 3.60
N PRO A 39 0.80 -16.46 2.85
CA PRO A 39 0.44 -16.71 1.45
C PRO A 39 1.70 -17.06 0.66
N ASP A 40 1.58 -17.90 -0.36
CA ASP A 40 2.72 -18.15 -1.24
C ASP A 40 3.09 -16.86 -1.96
N LEU A 41 4.38 -16.49 -1.94
CA LEU A 41 4.89 -15.37 -2.73
C LEU A 41 4.82 -15.76 -4.21
N GLN A 42 3.84 -15.20 -4.92
CA GLN A 42 3.60 -15.51 -6.33
C GLN A 42 4.44 -14.59 -7.22
N ASP A 43 4.43 -13.30 -6.90
CA ASP A 43 5.10 -12.26 -7.65
C ASP A 43 5.27 -10.98 -6.80
N ASP A 44 5.38 -9.83 -7.46
CA ASP A 44 5.47 -8.52 -6.84
C ASP A 44 4.17 -7.98 -6.26
N GLU A 45 3.00 -8.44 -6.73
CA GLU A 45 1.71 -7.89 -6.33
C GLU A 45 1.41 -8.23 -4.87
N ASN A 46 1.70 -9.48 -4.46
CA ASN A 46 1.48 -9.94 -3.09
C ASN A 46 2.73 -9.88 -2.20
N TYR A 47 3.82 -9.28 -2.67
CA TYR A 47 5.07 -9.21 -1.91
C TYR A 47 4.90 -8.55 -0.53
N GLU A 48 4.16 -7.43 -0.44
CA GLU A 48 4.02 -6.71 0.84
C GLU A 48 3.21 -7.52 1.85
N GLU A 49 2.14 -8.16 1.38
CA GLU A 49 1.34 -9.07 2.20
C GLU A 49 2.19 -10.26 2.67
N TRP A 50 2.91 -10.90 1.75
CA TRP A 50 3.85 -11.98 2.07
C TRP A 50 4.87 -11.54 3.11
N ARG A 51 5.54 -10.39 2.90
CA ARG A 51 6.59 -9.89 3.79
C ARG A 51 6.04 -9.62 5.19
N PHE A 52 4.89 -8.96 5.27
CA PHE A 52 4.22 -8.67 6.54
C PHE A 52 3.84 -9.97 7.28
N MET A 53 3.24 -10.92 6.57
CA MET A 53 2.80 -12.19 7.15
C MET A 53 3.97 -13.08 7.57
N ALA A 54 5.03 -13.17 6.75
CA ALA A 54 6.24 -13.90 7.06
C ALA A 54 6.96 -13.33 8.27
N HIS A 55 7.14 -12.00 8.33
CA HIS A 55 7.72 -11.33 9.48
C HIS A 55 6.88 -11.53 10.74
N THR A 56 5.55 -11.39 10.64
CA THR A 56 4.63 -11.57 11.78
C THR A 56 4.70 -12.99 12.32
N LYS A 57 4.77 -14.00 11.44
CA LYS A 57 4.92 -15.39 11.85
C LYS A 57 6.26 -15.66 12.52
N LEU A 58 7.36 -15.17 11.95
CA LEU A 58 8.70 -15.30 12.56
C LEU A 58 8.73 -14.65 13.94
N ARG A 59 8.16 -13.45 14.10
CA ARG A 59 8.01 -12.78 15.40
C ARG A 59 7.19 -13.62 16.39
N ALA A 60 6.03 -14.11 15.97
CA ALA A 60 5.15 -14.93 16.82
C ALA A 60 5.83 -16.24 17.27
N CYS A 61 6.76 -16.77 16.47
CA CYS A 61 7.58 -17.93 16.81
C CYS A 61 8.88 -17.59 17.55
N ASN A 62 9.15 -16.30 17.84
CA ASN A 62 10.42 -15.82 18.39
C ASN A 62 11.64 -16.22 17.53
N LEU A 63 11.54 -16.01 16.22
CA LEU A 63 12.57 -16.33 15.23
C LEU A 63 12.99 -15.12 14.40
N GLU A 64 12.47 -13.93 14.70
CA GLU A 64 12.77 -12.70 13.93
C GLU A 64 14.26 -12.34 13.98
N GLY A 65 14.96 -12.65 15.09
CA GLY A 65 16.39 -12.38 15.22
C GLY A 65 17.25 -13.07 14.15
N PHE A 66 16.83 -14.20 13.60
CA PHE A 66 17.51 -14.85 12.48
C PHE A 66 17.45 -14.03 11.19
N ILE A 67 16.32 -13.40 10.87
CA ILE A 67 16.18 -12.57 9.65
C ILE A 67 16.69 -11.14 9.85
N GLU A 68 16.88 -10.72 11.09
CA GLU A 68 17.56 -9.46 11.42
C GLU A 68 19.09 -9.64 11.48
N GLY A 69 19.57 -10.88 11.64
CA GLY A 69 20.98 -11.19 11.84
C GLY A 69 21.48 -10.87 13.25
N THR A 70 20.56 -10.74 14.22
CA THR A 70 20.86 -10.46 15.64
C THR A 70 21.03 -11.73 16.46
N GLU A 71 20.54 -12.88 15.97
CA GLU A 71 20.78 -14.17 16.61
C GLU A 71 22.16 -14.74 16.28
N THR A 72 22.98 -14.91 17.32
CA THR A 72 24.32 -15.49 17.21
C THR A 72 24.36 -16.91 17.78
N PRO A 73 25.16 -17.81 17.20
CA PRO A 73 25.40 -19.12 17.80
C PRO A 73 25.90 -18.99 19.24
N PRO A 74 25.46 -19.86 20.17
CA PRO A 74 26.00 -19.89 21.52
C PRO A 74 27.52 -20.10 21.50
N GLN A 75 28.26 -19.30 22.28
CA GLN A 75 29.71 -19.49 22.44
C GLN A 75 29.97 -20.82 23.15
N GLY A 76 30.95 -21.56 22.64
CA GLY A 76 31.16 -22.96 23.03
C GLY A 76 32.32 -23.13 24.00
N ASP A 77 31.99 -23.49 25.23
CA ASP A 77 32.77 -24.38 26.07
C ASP A 77 32.40 -25.83 25.69
N ASP A 78 33.28 -26.81 25.91
CA ASP A 78 33.02 -28.22 25.55
C ASP A 78 31.97 -28.94 26.45
N SER A 79 31.20 -28.16 27.21
CA SER A 79 30.21 -28.67 28.15
C SER A 79 29.02 -29.31 27.45
N ARG A 80 28.38 -30.27 28.12
CA ARG A 80 27.14 -30.90 27.64
C ARG A 80 26.03 -29.87 27.40
N ILE A 81 25.97 -28.82 28.23
CA ILE A 81 24.98 -27.73 28.12
C ILE A 81 25.23 -26.90 26.85
N ALA A 82 26.49 -26.56 26.56
CA ALA A 82 26.84 -25.83 25.35
C ALA A 82 26.47 -26.61 24.07
N ARG A 83 26.72 -27.93 24.04
CA ARG A 83 26.30 -28.79 22.92
C ARG A 83 24.78 -28.84 22.76
N LEU A 84 24.03 -28.86 23.85
CA LEU A 84 22.56 -28.79 23.82
C LEU A 84 22.09 -27.46 23.23
N ASN A 85 22.62 -26.33 23.72
CA ASN A 85 22.29 -24.99 23.23
C ASN A 85 22.61 -24.82 21.74
N GLN A 86 23.73 -25.36 21.27
CA GLN A 86 24.09 -25.35 19.84
C GLN A 86 23.09 -26.14 18.99
N LYS A 87 22.68 -27.33 19.45
CA LYS A 87 21.66 -28.13 18.75
C LYS A 87 20.33 -27.37 18.65
N VAL A 88 19.91 -26.77 19.76
CA VAL A 88 18.67 -25.99 19.85
C VAL A 88 18.71 -24.78 18.91
N PHE A 89 19.85 -24.07 18.87
CA PHE A 89 20.07 -22.97 17.92
C PHE A 89 19.96 -23.44 16.46
N ALA A 90 20.59 -24.55 16.11
CA ALA A 90 20.56 -25.11 14.76
C ALA A 90 19.13 -25.50 14.32
N GLU A 91 18.35 -26.11 15.22
CA GLU A 91 16.95 -26.48 14.96
C GLU A 91 16.07 -25.23 14.73
N ARG A 92 16.23 -24.18 15.55
CA ARG A 92 15.51 -22.91 15.35
C ARG A 92 15.90 -22.21 14.05
N ARG A 93 17.19 -22.17 13.72
CA ARG A 93 17.69 -21.61 12.43
C ARG A 93 17.07 -22.34 11.24
N GLN A 94 17.05 -23.68 11.30
CA GLN A 94 16.43 -24.51 10.26
C GLN A 94 14.92 -24.28 10.16
N TYR A 95 14.23 -24.09 11.28
CA TYR A 95 12.79 -23.82 11.27
C TYR A 95 12.46 -22.44 10.67
N ALA A 96 13.22 -21.40 11.04
CA ALA A 96 13.11 -20.08 10.43
C ALA A 96 13.35 -20.13 8.91
N PHE A 97 14.39 -20.83 8.47
CA PHE A 97 14.68 -21.05 7.06
C PHE A 97 13.48 -21.69 6.34
N ARG A 98 12.91 -22.74 6.93
CA ARG A 98 11.79 -23.48 6.34
C ARG A 98 10.53 -22.63 6.21
N ILE A 99 10.22 -21.80 7.21
CA ILE A 99 9.07 -20.87 7.15
C ILE A 99 9.18 -19.98 5.90
N ILE A 100 10.36 -19.42 5.64
CA ILE A 100 10.60 -18.56 4.48
C ILE A 100 10.55 -19.42 3.20
N TYR A 101 11.36 -20.48 3.14
CA TYR A 101 11.54 -21.33 1.97
C TYR A 101 10.22 -21.90 1.45
N ASP A 102 9.38 -22.44 2.34
CA ASP A 102 8.10 -23.04 1.95
C ASP A 102 7.15 -21.98 1.35
N SER A 103 7.20 -20.74 1.84
CA SER A 103 6.34 -19.64 1.36
C SER A 103 6.82 -18.95 0.09
N ILE A 104 8.04 -19.22 -0.37
CA ILE A 104 8.59 -18.58 -1.59
C ILE A 104 8.76 -19.56 -2.75
N HIS A 105 8.20 -20.77 -2.60
CA HIS A 105 8.33 -21.84 -3.59
C HIS A 105 8.09 -21.39 -5.04
N PRO A 106 7.04 -20.58 -5.34
CA PRO A 106 6.75 -20.15 -6.71
C PRO A 106 7.87 -19.31 -7.36
N ILE A 107 8.60 -18.53 -6.57
CA ILE A 107 9.64 -17.63 -7.08
C ILE A 107 11.06 -18.21 -6.99
N LEU A 108 11.24 -19.41 -6.42
CA LEU A 108 12.58 -20.01 -6.22
C LEU A 108 13.39 -20.10 -7.51
N GLN A 109 12.74 -20.44 -8.64
CA GLN A 109 13.43 -20.50 -9.93
C GLN A 109 13.92 -19.11 -10.37
N GLN A 110 13.13 -18.07 -10.10
CA GLN A 110 13.49 -16.68 -10.43
C GLN A 110 14.63 -16.18 -9.55
N LEU A 111 14.63 -16.52 -8.25
CA LEU A 111 15.73 -16.21 -7.34
C LEU A 111 17.06 -16.86 -7.78
N LYS A 112 16.99 -18.10 -8.30
CA LYS A 112 18.15 -18.81 -8.82
C LYS A 112 18.65 -18.22 -10.13
N SER A 113 17.76 -17.94 -11.08
CA SER A 113 18.14 -17.43 -12.41
C SER A 113 18.68 -15.99 -12.37
N SER A 114 18.24 -15.19 -11.41
CA SER A 114 18.73 -13.83 -11.15
C SER A 114 20.07 -13.79 -10.40
N GLY A 115 20.55 -14.93 -9.90
CA GLY A 115 21.77 -15.00 -9.11
C GLY A 115 21.65 -14.40 -7.70
N HIS A 116 20.45 -14.02 -7.26
CA HIS A 116 20.23 -13.53 -5.89
C HIS A 116 20.36 -14.63 -4.85
N TRP A 117 20.18 -15.88 -5.26
CA TRP A 117 20.32 -17.03 -4.37
C TRP A 117 21.03 -18.19 -5.04
N ILE A 118 22.17 -18.56 -4.46
CA ILE A 118 22.88 -19.80 -4.75
C ILE A 118 22.62 -20.72 -3.57
N LEU A 119 21.86 -21.80 -3.81
CA LEU A 119 21.65 -22.83 -2.80
C LEU A 119 22.96 -23.60 -2.64
N ASP A 120 23.79 -23.21 -1.69
CA ASP A 120 24.77 -24.14 -1.14
C ASP A 120 23.99 -25.17 -0.31
N ALA A 121 24.18 -26.46 -0.61
CA ALA A 121 23.52 -27.54 0.10
C ALA A 121 23.78 -27.50 1.62
N ASN A 122 24.85 -26.83 2.03
CA ASN A 122 25.28 -26.71 3.42
C ASN A 122 24.83 -25.39 4.09
N ASP A 123 24.39 -24.39 3.33
CA ASP A 123 24.04 -23.07 3.88
C ASP A 123 22.53 -22.81 3.85
N ARG A 124 21.86 -23.24 4.93
CA ARG A 124 20.43 -22.99 5.20
C ARG A 124 20.26 -21.76 6.07
N ASP A 125 20.86 -20.65 5.67
CA ASP A 125 20.74 -19.41 6.41
C ASP A 125 19.42 -18.68 6.10
N PRO A 126 18.52 -18.53 7.09
CA PRO A 126 17.29 -17.75 6.92
C PRO A 126 17.55 -16.29 6.55
N LYS A 127 18.63 -15.65 7.03
CA LYS A 127 18.99 -14.27 6.70
C LYS A 127 19.33 -14.13 5.23
N VAL A 128 20.20 -15.01 4.73
CA VAL A 128 20.62 -15.01 3.33
C VAL A 128 19.42 -15.20 2.41
N LEU A 129 18.50 -16.12 2.77
CA LEU A 129 17.28 -16.34 2.01
C LEU A 129 16.34 -15.12 2.05
N TRP A 130 16.13 -14.54 3.22
CA TRP A 130 15.33 -13.34 3.40
C TRP A 130 15.87 -12.17 2.56
N ASP A 131 17.18 -11.93 2.62
CA ASP A 131 17.85 -10.88 1.85
C ASP A 131 17.84 -11.15 0.36
N ALA A 132 17.92 -12.40 -0.07
CA ALA A 132 17.79 -12.76 -1.48
C ALA A 132 16.41 -12.40 -2.02
N VAL A 133 15.34 -12.68 -1.27
CA VAL A 133 13.97 -12.30 -1.65
C VAL A 133 13.81 -10.78 -1.71
N HIS A 134 14.38 -10.04 -0.75
CA HIS A 134 14.35 -8.57 -0.77
C HIS A 134 15.16 -7.98 -1.93
N ARG A 135 16.32 -8.55 -2.26
CA ARG A 135 17.13 -8.11 -3.40
C ARG A 135 16.43 -8.38 -4.72
N TRP A 136 15.88 -9.57 -4.92
CA TRP A 136 15.07 -9.90 -6.10
C TRP A 136 13.93 -8.91 -6.34
N ASP A 137 13.33 -8.44 -5.25
CA ASP A 137 12.26 -7.47 -5.30
C ASP A 137 12.73 -6.06 -5.72
N VAL A 138 13.92 -5.64 -5.30
CA VAL A 138 14.52 -4.32 -5.59
C VAL A 138 15.20 -4.29 -6.96
N ASP A 139 15.85 -5.38 -7.34
CA ASP A 139 16.70 -5.53 -8.54
C ASP A 139 15.88 -5.88 -9.80
N ARG A 140 14.57 -5.63 -9.77
CA ARG A 140 13.71 -5.77 -10.94
C ARG A 140 14.27 -4.96 -12.13
N PRO A 141 14.16 -5.46 -13.37
CA PRO A 141 14.69 -4.77 -14.54
C PRO A 141 14.13 -3.35 -14.69
N LEU A 142 14.93 -2.44 -15.25
CA LEU A 142 14.51 -1.05 -15.51
C LEU A 142 13.21 -0.98 -16.32
N THR A 143 13.02 -1.87 -17.29
CA THR A 143 11.79 -1.96 -18.09
C THR A 143 10.54 -2.21 -17.25
N TYR A 144 10.65 -2.99 -16.17
CA TYR A 144 9.55 -3.18 -15.23
C TYR A 144 9.31 -1.91 -14.39
N LYS A 145 10.38 -1.25 -13.92
CA LYS A 145 10.26 0.03 -13.19
C LYS A 145 9.60 1.12 -14.05
N CYS A 146 9.95 1.20 -15.34
CA CYS A 146 9.32 2.11 -16.30
C CYS A 146 7.83 1.81 -16.48
N ARG A 147 7.44 0.54 -16.62
CA ARG A 147 6.01 0.17 -16.74
C ARG A 147 5.18 0.61 -15.54
N LEU A 148 5.69 0.45 -14.32
CA LEU A 148 5.00 0.92 -13.12
C LEU A 148 4.91 2.45 -13.05
N MET A 149 5.95 3.15 -13.51
CA MET A 149 5.93 4.61 -13.61
C MET A 149 4.88 5.07 -14.63
N GLU A 150 4.85 4.44 -15.80
CA GLU A 150 3.84 4.70 -16.85
C GLU A 150 2.43 4.46 -16.31
N GLU A 151 2.22 3.33 -15.64
CA GLU A 151 0.94 3.01 -15.01
C GLU A 151 0.52 4.10 -14.00
N LEU A 152 1.46 4.58 -13.18
CA LEU A 152 1.16 5.65 -12.22
C LEU A 152 0.89 7.00 -12.90
N VAL A 153 1.62 7.34 -13.96
CA VAL A 153 1.42 8.58 -14.73
C VAL A 153 0.05 8.59 -15.42
N ASP A 154 -0.40 7.42 -15.86
CA ASP A 154 -1.66 7.23 -16.59
C ASP A 154 -2.78 6.62 -15.73
N ILE A 155 -2.59 6.60 -14.41
CA ILE A 155 -3.58 6.06 -13.49
C ILE A 155 -4.89 6.84 -13.61
N CYS A 156 -5.99 6.13 -13.83
CA CYS A 156 -7.32 6.70 -14.02
C CYS A 156 -8.31 6.01 -13.10
N HIS A 157 -9.17 6.78 -12.42
CA HIS A 157 -10.25 6.19 -11.62
C HIS A 157 -11.14 5.25 -12.44
N CYS A 158 -11.34 5.57 -13.72
CA CYS A 158 -12.12 4.79 -14.66
C CYS A 158 -11.63 3.33 -14.85
N GLN A 159 -10.35 3.06 -14.59
CA GLN A 159 -9.74 1.73 -14.71
C GLN A 159 -10.11 0.80 -13.54
N HIS A 160 -10.71 1.32 -12.47
CA HIS A 160 -10.93 0.60 -11.21
C HIS A 160 -12.41 0.35 -10.91
N ASN A 161 -13.22 0.00 -11.92
CA ASN A 161 -14.65 -0.33 -11.76
C ASN A 161 -15.45 0.75 -11.03
N SER A 162 -15.04 2.01 -11.16
CA SER A 162 -15.58 3.16 -10.44
C SER A 162 -15.41 3.14 -8.91
N ASP A 163 -14.57 2.25 -8.36
CA ASP A 163 -14.23 2.23 -6.95
C ASP A 163 -13.07 3.20 -6.64
N ILE A 164 -13.39 4.24 -5.88
CA ILE A 164 -12.43 5.27 -5.48
C ILE A 164 -11.36 4.74 -4.53
N LEU A 165 -11.68 3.73 -3.71
CA LEU A 165 -10.74 3.12 -2.78
C LEU A 165 -9.74 2.25 -3.54
N ALA A 166 -10.21 1.43 -4.49
CA ALA A 166 -9.35 0.64 -5.36
C ALA A 166 -8.37 1.53 -6.17
N TYR A 167 -8.86 2.66 -6.69
CA TYR A 167 -8.01 3.65 -7.37
C TYR A 167 -6.92 4.21 -6.44
N ARG A 168 -7.31 4.68 -5.24
CA ARG A 168 -6.37 5.20 -4.24
C ARG A 168 -5.32 4.14 -3.85
N ASP A 169 -5.79 2.93 -3.55
CA ASP A 169 -4.95 1.85 -3.05
C ASP A 169 -3.94 1.41 -4.12
N ARG A 170 -4.35 1.37 -5.39
CA ARG A 170 -3.42 1.11 -6.49
C ARG A 170 -2.38 2.22 -6.64
N ALA A 171 -2.78 3.48 -6.57
CA ALA A 171 -1.84 4.60 -6.64
C ALA A 171 -0.82 4.58 -5.50
N PHE A 172 -1.29 4.30 -4.28
CA PHE A 172 -0.46 4.18 -3.09
C PHE A 172 0.51 2.99 -3.20
N TRP A 173 0.02 1.85 -3.68
CA TRP A 173 0.85 0.67 -3.95
C TRP A 173 1.95 1.01 -4.97
N LEU A 174 1.62 1.63 -6.11
CA LEU A 174 2.59 2.02 -7.14
C LEU A 174 3.69 2.96 -6.58
N ARG A 175 3.31 3.99 -5.81
CA ARG A 175 4.26 4.92 -5.20
C ARG A 175 5.19 4.21 -4.22
N THR A 176 4.63 3.40 -3.33
CA THR A 176 5.39 2.65 -2.32
C THR A 176 6.34 1.67 -2.99
N ARG A 177 5.86 0.97 -4.02
CA ARG A 177 6.62 0.03 -4.83
C ARG A 177 7.82 0.69 -5.50
N LEU A 178 7.59 1.80 -6.20
CA LEU A 178 8.64 2.55 -6.90
C LEU A 178 9.69 3.10 -5.91
N LYS A 179 9.26 3.64 -4.76
CA LYS A 179 10.17 4.10 -3.70
C LYS A 179 11.08 2.98 -3.21
N ARG A 180 10.54 1.78 -2.97
CA ARG A 180 11.31 0.62 -2.49
C ARG A 180 12.34 0.14 -3.50
N MET A 181 12.01 0.18 -4.79
CA MET A 181 12.94 -0.18 -5.87
C MET A 181 14.01 0.90 -6.16
N GLY A 182 14.12 1.93 -5.33
CA GLY A 182 15.10 3.02 -5.50
C GLY A 182 14.67 4.10 -6.49
N THR A 183 13.39 4.15 -6.86
CA THR A 183 12.81 5.16 -7.77
C THR A 183 11.75 6.00 -7.04
N PRO A 184 12.12 6.76 -6.00
CA PRO A 184 11.15 7.58 -5.28
C PRO A 184 10.55 8.66 -6.18
N ILE A 185 9.25 8.90 -6.01
CA ILE A 185 8.52 9.95 -6.73
C ILE A 185 8.36 11.15 -5.81
N ALA A 186 8.66 12.33 -6.33
CA ALA A 186 8.43 13.58 -5.61
C ALA A 186 6.94 13.74 -5.29
N ASP A 187 6.66 14.12 -4.05
CA ASP A 187 5.32 14.28 -3.51
C ASP A 187 4.39 15.11 -4.39
N GLN A 188 4.90 16.23 -4.94
CA GLN A 188 4.14 17.09 -5.84
C GLN A 188 3.74 16.39 -7.15
N LEU A 189 4.65 15.61 -7.74
CA LEU A 189 4.35 14.85 -8.95
C LEU A 189 3.30 13.77 -8.68
N TYR A 190 3.45 13.04 -7.57
CA TYR A 190 2.48 12.02 -7.15
C TYR A 190 1.08 12.61 -6.96
N MET A 191 0.97 13.73 -6.23
CA MET A 191 -0.31 14.43 -6.07
C MET A 191 -0.89 14.89 -7.40
N GLY A 192 -0.04 15.38 -8.32
CA GLY A 192 -0.45 15.75 -9.67
C GLY A 192 -1.06 14.58 -10.47
N PHE A 193 -0.44 13.40 -10.40
CA PHE A 193 -0.96 12.19 -11.05
C PHE A 193 -2.29 11.73 -10.44
N LEU A 194 -2.40 11.76 -9.10
CA LEU A 194 -3.65 11.46 -8.41
C LEU A 194 -4.79 12.40 -8.84
N VAL A 195 -4.55 13.70 -8.83
CA VAL A 195 -5.60 14.67 -9.20
C VAL A 195 -5.94 14.57 -10.69
N LYS A 196 -4.97 14.33 -11.57
CA LYS A 196 -5.21 14.06 -13.01
C LYS A 196 -6.15 12.86 -13.18
N GLY A 197 -5.84 11.72 -12.54
CA GLY A 197 -6.65 10.51 -12.64
C GLY A 197 -8.04 10.63 -12.03
N LEU A 198 -8.20 11.50 -11.02
CA LEU A 198 -9.48 11.78 -10.38
C LEU A 198 -10.43 12.61 -11.25
N ARG A 199 -9.93 13.35 -12.25
CA ARG A 199 -10.78 14.16 -13.14
C ARG A 199 -11.81 13.34 -13.91
N THR A 200 -11.55 12.05 -14.16
CA THR A 200 -12.52 11.16 -14.80
C THR A 200 -13.66 10.75 -13.88
N TYR A 201 -13.49 10.92 -12.57
CA TYR A 201 -14.51 10.67 -11.56
C TYR A 201 -15.37 11.90 -11.30
N ASP A 202 -14.73 13.01 -10.90
CA ASP A 202 -15.35 14.30 -10.65
C ASP A 202 -14.35 15.43 -10.97
N SER A 203 -14.52 16.06 -12.13
CA SER A 203 -13.64 17.14 -12.58
C SER A 203 -13.65 18.36 -11.67
N ILE A 204 -14.79 18.69 -11.04
CA ILE A 204 -14.92 19.85 -10.16
C ILE A 204 -14.15 19.62 -8.87
N TRP A 205 -14.27 18.41 -8.30
CA TRP A 205 -13.53 18.05 -7.10
C TRP A 205 -12.02 17.98 -7.37
N ALA A 206 -11.62 17.39 -8.50
CA ALA A 206 -10.22 17.36 -8.91
C ALA A 206 -9.64 18.77 -9.07
N ASP A 207 -10.36 19.71 -9.69
CA ASP A 207 -9.92 21.10 -9.84
C ASP A 207 -9.83 21.83 -8.49
N TYR A 208 -10.71 21.51 -7.55
CA TYR A 208 -10.62 22.02 -6.17
C TYR A 208 -9.34 21.54 -5.48
N LEU A 209 -9.07 20.23 -5.53
CA LEU A 209 -7.86 19.64 -4.94
C LEU A 209 -6.58 20.18 -5.59
N TYR A 210 -6.60 20.37 -6.92
CA TYR A 210 -5.49 20.97 -7.66
C TYR A 210 -5.11 22.35 -7.11
N LYS A 211 -6.11 23.23 -6.90
CA LYS A 211 -5.89 24.56 -6.31
C LYS A 211 -5.36 24.50 -4.89
N GLN A 212 -5.78 23.51 -4.10
CA GLN A 212 -5.25 23.32 -2.74
C GLN A 212 -3.79 22.86 -2.74
N ILE A 213 -3.38 22.06 -3.72
CA ILE A 213 -1.99 21.64 -3.93
C ILE A 213 -1.15 22.86 -4.34
N GLU A 214 -1.62 23.65 -5.32
CA GLU A 214 -0.91 24.86 -5.78
C GLU A 214 -0.71 25.89 -4.67
N SER A 215 -1.68 26.02 -3.76
CA SER A 215 -1.57 26.94 -2.61
C SER A 215 -0.73 26.37 -1.46
N GLY A 216 -0.27 25.12 -1.54
CA GLY A 216 0.45 24.43 -0.48
C GLY A 216 -0.41 24.04 0.73
N SER A 217 -1.74 24.18 0.63
CA SER A 217 -2.68 23.86 1.70
C SER A 217 -2.97 22.36 1.84
N LEU A 218 -2.62 21.56 0.82
CA LEU A 218 -2.80 20.12 0.79
C LEU A 218 -1.46 19.40 0.65
N ASN A 219 -1.21 18.43 1.53
CA ASN A 219 -0.05 17.55 1.49
C ASN A 219 -0.47 16.13 1.01
N PRO A 220 0.49 15.25 0.64
CA PRO A 220 0.15 13.94 0.07
C PRO A 220 -0.66 13.05 1.00
N SER A 221 -0.30 13.00 2.29
CA SER A 221 -1.02 12.17 3.27
C SER A 221 -2.46 12.65 3.46
N GLN A 222 -2.67 13.97 3.47
CA GLN A 222 -4.01 14.54 3.53
C GLN A 222 -4.81 14.23 2.27
N LEU A 223 -4.20 14.34 1.08
CA LEU A 223 -4.85 14.00 -0.18
C LEU A 223 -5.32 12.54 -0.21
N GLU A 224 -4.48 11.60 0.22
CA GLU A 224 -4.83 10.16 0.30
C GLU A 224 -6.02 9.92 1.25
N VAL A 225 -6.04 10.61 2.40
CA VAL A 225 -7.15 10.57 3.36
C VAL A 225 -8.41 11.18 2.76
N ASP A 226 -8.31 12.33 2.11
CA ASP A 226 -9.44 13.05 1.52
C ASP A 226 -10.10 12.23 0.41
N ILE A 227 -9.29 11.56 -0.42
CA ILE A 227 -9.78 10.63 -1.45
C ILE A 227 -10.56 9.47 -0.81
N GLY A 228 -10.04 8.90 0.28
CA GLY A 228 -10.63 7.72 0.91
C GLY A 228 -11.83 7.98 1.83
N SER A 229 -11.94 9.17 2.42
CA SER A 229 -12.88 9.40 3.53
C SER A 229 -13.79 10.62 3.34
N GLN A 230 -13.33 11.67 2.66
CA GLN A 230 -14.07 12.93 2.61
C GLN A 230 -14.97 13.04 1.38
N TYR A 231 -14.80 12.20 0.37
CA TYR A 231 -15.62 12.29 -0.84
C TYR A 231 -17.12 12.08 -0.62
N PRO A 232 -17.60 11.09 0.17
CA PRO A 232 -19.04 10.94 0.41
C PRO A 232 -19.66 12.21 0.99
N PHE A 233 -18.91 12.91 1.84
CA PHE A 233 -19.32 14.19 2.41
C PHE A 233 -19.33 15.32 1.36
N TYR A 234 -18.27 15.43 0.55
CA TYR A 234 -18.18 16.41 -0.53
C TYR A 234 -19.30 16.22 -1.57
N LYS A 235 -19.57 14.97 -1.97
CA LYS A 235 -20.64 14.61 -2.90
C LYS A 235 -22.01 15.05 -2.36
N GLN A 236 -22.31 14.77 -1.09
CA GLN A 236 -23.57 15.21 -0.47
C GLN A 236 -23.68 16.75 -0.40
N LEU A 237 -22.60 17.44 -0.06
CA LEU A 237 -22.56 18.90 -0.03
C LEU A 237 -22.80 19.52 -1.41
N ARG A 238 -22.19 18.92 -2.43
CA ARG A 238 -22.36 19.32 -3.83
C ARG A 238 -23.80 19.10 -4.29
N GLU A 239 -24.34 17.91 -4.07
CA GLU A 239 -25.72 17.57 -4.44
C GLU A 239 -26.74 18.50 -3.77
N ARG A 240 -26.54 18.85 -2.49
CA ARG A 240 -27.34 19.85 -1.79
C ARG A 240 -27.24 21.23 -2.44
N ARG A 241 -26.03 21.73 -2.71
CA ARG A 241 -25.83 23.04 -3.35
C ARG A 241 -26.44 23.09 -4.76
N GLU A 242 -26.30 22.03 -5.54
CA GLU A 242 -26.92 21.94 -6.87
C GLU A 242 -28.44 21.93 -6.77
N GLY A 243 -29.01 21.22 -5.78
CA GLY A 243 -30.44 21.25 -5.49
C GLY A 243 -30.93 22.66 -5.12
N ASP A 244 -30.23 23.34 -4.22
CA ASP A 244 -30.55 24.71 -3.79
C ASP A 244 -30.48 25.70 -4.95
N LEU A 245 -29.46 25.58 -5.81
CA LEU A 245 -29.31 26.44 -7.00
C LEU A 245 -30.42 26.20 -8.02
N LYS A 246 -30.81 24.95 -8.26
CA LYS A 246 -31.95 24.62 -9.13
C LYS A 246 -33.25 25.19 -8.58
N ASN A 247 -33.49 25.07 -7.27
CA ASN A 247 -34.67 25.64 -6.63
C ASN A 247 -34.71 27.17 -6.75
N LYS A 248 -33.59 27.85 -6.50
CA LYS A 248 -33.48 29.31 -6.70
C LYS A 248 -33.73 29.73 -8.14
N LEU A 249 -33.26 28.95 -9.12
CA LEU A 249 -33.46 29.23 -10.52
C LEU A 249 -34.94 29.11 -10.91
N VAL A 250 -35.63 28.07 -10.43
CA VAL A 250 -37.09 27.91 -10.59
C VAL A 250 -37.86 29.06 -9.94
N GLU A 251 -37.46 29.48 -8.74
CA GLU A 251 -38.07 30.62 -8.05
C GLU A 251 -37.92 31.91 -8.87
N LEU A 252 -36.71 32.20 -9.35
CA LEU A 252 -36.44 33.36 -10.21
C LEU A 252 -37.25 33.32 -11.51
N GLU A 253 -37.35 32.15 -12.16
CA GLU A 253 -38.18 31.99 -13.36
C GLU A 253 -39.67 32.24 -13.07
N SER A 254 -40.16 31.77 -11.91
CA SER A 254 -41.55 32.00 -11.49
C SER A 254 -41.83 33.48 -11.23
N GLN A 255 -40.88 34.21 -10.62
CA GLN A 255 -40.96 35.65 -10.41
C GLN A 255 -40.97 36.42 -11.74
N ILE A 256 -40.16 35.99 -12.71
CA ILE A 256 -40.12 36.59 -14.06
C ILE A 256 -41.44 36.34 -14.82
N ARG A 257 -42.02 35.13 -14.74
CA ARG A 257 -43.31 34.82 -15.38
C ARG A 257 -44.51 35.48 -14.69
N GLY A 258 -44.43 35.65 -13.37
CA GLY A 258 -45.46 36.26 -12.54
C GLY A 258 -45.46 37.79 -12.56
N GLN A 259 -44.40 38.43 -13.05
CA GLN A 259 -44.43 39.88 -13.30
C GLN A 259 -45.44 40.16 -14.41
N PRO A 260 -46.50 40.95 -14.16
CA PRO A 260 -47.40 41.36 -15.22
C PRO A 260 -46.55 42.04 -16.28
N ARG A 261 -46.59 41.52 -17.52
CA ARG A 261 -46.04 42.22 -18.68
C ARG A 261 -46.61 43.62 -18.62
N ASN A 262 -45.81 44.57 -18.13
CA ASN A 262 -46.10 45.98 -18.26
C ASN A 262 -46.12 46.22 -19.76
N LYS A 263 -47.33 46.10 -20.34
CA LYS A 263 -47.66 46.56 -21.67
C LYS A 263 -47.34 48.04 -21.60
N ARG A 264 -46.08 48.39 -21.88
CA ARG A 264 -45.69 49.72 -22.33
C ARG A 264 -46.55 49.92 -23.56
N ARG A 265 -47.69 50.55 -23.31
CA ARG A 265 -48.64 51.07 -24.28
C ARG A 265 -47.83 52.14 -25.03
N ARG A 266 -47.00 51.71 -25.98
CA ARG A 266 -46.46 52.57 -27.02
C ARG A 266 -47.69 53.08 -27.74
N LYS A 267 -48.16 54.28 -27.34
CA LYS A 267 -49.06 55.07 -28.17
C LYS A 267 -48.35 55.21 -29.51
N ALA A 268 -48.90 54.55 -30.52
CA ALA A 268 -48.66 54.91 -31.90
C ALA A 268 -48.93 56.40 -32.03
N LYS A 269 -47.87 57.17 -32.33
CA LYS A 269 -48.03 58.44 -33.01
C LYS A 269 -47.72 58.14 -34.47
N ASP A 270 -48.79 57.91 -35.21
CA ASP A 270 -48.77 57.99 -36.66
C ASP A 270 -48.35 59.41 -37.05
N HIS A 271 -47.14 59.54 -37.58
CA HIS A 271 -46.79 60.65 -38.45
C HIS A 271 -46.53 60.08 -39.84
N HIS A 272 -47.55 60.24 -40.67
CA HIS A 272 -47.45 60.09 -42.11
C HIS A 272 -46.58 61.19 -42.73
N SER A 273 -45.98 60.78 -43.86
CA SER A 273 -45.50 61.55 -45.01
C SER A 273 -44.24 62.41 -44.91
N GLY A 274 -43.23 61.93 -45.66
CA GLY A 274 -42.25 62.75 -46.37
C GLY A 274 -41.23 61.90 -47.12
N PRO A 275 -41.33 61.70 -48.44
CA PRO A 275 -40.28 61.09 -49.24
C PRO A 275 -39.38 62.19 -49.85
N SER A 276 -38.06 62.11 -49.69
CA SER A 276 -37.10 62.79 -50.58
C SER A 276 -35.65 62.43 -50.30
N GLY A 277 -34.88 62.17 -51.36
CA GLY A 277 -33.43 62.32 -51.44
C GLY A 277 -32.63 61.07 -51.07
N VAL A 278 -32.23 60.20 -52.01
CA VAL A 278 -31.10 60.37 -52.96
C VAL A 278 -29.79 60.80 -52.28
N ALA A 279 -28.84 59.84 -52.19
CA ALA A 279 -27.39 59.97 -52.46
C ALA A 279 -26.67 58.73 -51.90
N LYS A 280 -25.99 57.90 -52.74
CA LYS A 280 -24.51 57.85 -52.92
C LYS A 280 -23.75 57.52 -51.62
N ARG A 281 -22.68 56.74 -51.54
CA ARG A 281 -21.84 55.90 -52.42
C ARG A 281 -20.70 55.43 -51.47
N CYS A 282 -20.14 54.24 -51.69
CA CYS A 282 -18.77 53.83 -51.29
C CYS A 282 -18.49 53.81 -49.76
N SER A 283 -17.53 53.10 -49.17
CA SER A 283 -16.26 52.52 -49.60
C SER A 283 -15.74 51.57 -48.49
N ASN A 284 -15.27 50.39 -48.89
CA ASN A 284 -14.08 49.63 -48.46
C ASN A 284 -13.38 49.80 -47.08
N ARG A 285 -12.79 48.65 -46.70
CA ARG A 285 -11.56 48.38 -45.91
C ARG A 285 -11.74 48.35 -44.37
N HIS A 286 -11.15 47.40 -43.62
CA HIS A 286 -10.08 46.43 -43.89
C HIS A 286 -10.38 45.09 -43.21
#